data_AF-A0A2G9UK46-F1
#
_entry.id   AF-A0A2G9UK46-F1
#
_cell.length_a   1.000
_cell.length_b   1.000
_cell.length_c   1.000
_cell.angle_alpha   90.00
_cell.angle_beta   90.00
_cell.angle_gamma   90.00
#
_symmetry.space_group_name_H-M   'P 1'
#
loop_
_entity.id
_entity.type
_entity.pdbx_description
1 polymer ?
#
loop_
_entity_poly.entity_id
_entity_poly.type
_entity_poly.pdbx_seq_one_letter_code
_entity_poly.pdbx_strand_id
1 'polypeptide(L)'
;MQLNEQPRSVQNKVILLVGSAKILDSVGAVHEATVLLDTGSELSFVTEDFAKELGLPVVERVSLMISTFGSRSPSAKICDVTTLRVRDIEGCQHELRLLRSEYITGAIEQANLDQADLDFIDRHGVVLSQQGQLAAVKPQILLGCDYLWDFMLPGGKLILPSGLQLIPTKFGYRTYSGCLPGMERNTGYHSRPSDTGSSDYIRLGN
;
A
#
# COMPACT_ATOMS: atom_id res chain seq x y z
N MET A 1 17.54 -44.48 -9.65
CA MET A 1 16.62 -43.72 -8.78
C MET A 1 16.72 -42.26 -9.17
N GLN A 2 15.78 -41.78 -9.98
CA GLN A 2 15.67 -40.36 -10.34
C GLN A 2 14.66 -39.75 -9.37
N LEU A 3 15.13 -38.82 -8.53
CA LEU A 3 14.28 -38.03 -7.66
C LEU A 3 13.42 -37.13 -8.53
N ASN A 4 12.11 -37.41 -8.52
CA ASN A 4 11.11 -36.64 -9.23
C ASN A 4 10.85 -35.36 -8.40
N GLU A 5 11.62 -34.31 -8.65
CA GLU A 5 11.30 -32.98 -8.12
C GLU A 5 10.03 -32.52 -8.83
N GLN A 6 8.91 -32.54 -8.10
CA GLN A 6 7.70 -31.90 -8.59
C GLN A 6 7.96 -30.40 -8.70
N PRO A 7 7.62 -29.74 -9.81
CA PRO A 7 7.71 -28.30 -9.90
C PRO A 7 6.83 -27.70 -8.80
N ARG A 8 7.43 -26.93 -7.89
CA ARG A 8 6.70 -26.12 -6.91
C ARG A 8 5.66 -25.31 -7.67
N SER A 9 4.38 -25.51 -7.36
CA SER A 9 3.33 -24.67 -7.90
C SER A 9 3.62 -23.23 -7.51
N VAL A 10 4.02 -22.42 -8.48
CA VAL A 10 4.16 -20.97 -8.29
C VAL A 10 2.75 -20.42 -8.15
N GLN A 11 2.25 -20.31 -6.91
CA GLN A 11 1.08 -19.47 -6.67
C GLN A 11 1.51 -18.04 -7.01
N ASN A 12 0.99 -17.51 -8.13
CA ASN A 12 1.08 -16.09 -8.49
C ASN A 12 0.21 -15.28 -7.52
N LYS A 13 0.65 -15.18 -6.28
CA LYS A 13 0.02 -14.39 -5.23
C LYS A 13 0.56 -12.96 -5.33
N VAL A 14 -0.36 -12.02 -5.48
CA VAL A 14 -0.05 -10.58 -5.48
C VAL A 14 0.20 -10.17 -4.02
N ILE A 15 1.35 -9.54 -3.77
CA ILE A 15 1.70 -8.99 -2.47
C ILE A 15 1.68 -7.48 -2.62
N LEU A 16 0.82 -6.82 -1.84
CA LEU A 16 0.63 -5.37 -1.84
C LEU A 16 1.66 -4.69 -0.93
N LEU A 17 1.90 -3.40 -1.16
CA LEU A 17 2.83 -2.57 -0.39
C LEU A 17 2.28 -2.19 1.00
N VAL A 18 2.12 -3.21 1.84
CA VAL A 18 1.59 -3.09 3.20
C VAL A 18 2.72 -3.22 4.20
N GLY A 19 2.62 -2.48 5.29
CA GLY A 19 3.53 -2.60 6.42
C GLY A 19 3.16 -1.63 7.54
N SER A 20 3.81 -1.77 8.68
CA SER A 20 3.56 -0.91 9.83
C SER A 20 4.12 0.51 9.63
N ALA A 21 3.53 1.45 10.33
CA ALA A 21 4.03 2.81 10.51
C ALA A 21 3.71 3.29 11.94
N LYS A 22 4.50 4.24 12.43
CA LYS A 22 4.28 4.87 13.73
C LYS A 22 3.36 6.08 13.56
N ILE A 23 2.22 6.06 14.23
CA ILE A 23 1.21 7.13 14.21
C ILE A 23 1.24 7.86 15.55
N LEU A 24 1.11 9.17 15.53
CA LEU A 24 0.97 9.99 16.72
C LEU A 24 -0.49 10.36 16.91
N ASP A 25 -1.01 10.13 18.12
CA ASP A 25 -2.33 10.62 18.50
C ASP A 25 -2.33 12.12 18.82
N SER A 26 -3.50 12.63 19.23
CA SER A 26 -3.70 14.05 19.56
C SER A 26 -2.86 14.54 20.75
N VAL A 27 -2.38 13.64 21.62
CA VAL A 27 -1.55 13.97 22.78
C VAL A 27 -0.06 13.63 22.56
N GLY A 28 0.29 13.12 21.38
CA GLY A 28 1.66 12.81 20.97
C GLY A 28 2.15 11.41 21.36
N ALA A 29 1.27 10.53 21.86
CA ALA A 29 1.64 9.14 22.11
C ALA A 29 1.78 8.37 20.78
N VAL A 30 2.70 7.40 20.77
CA VAL A 30 3.03 6.62 19.58
C VAL A 30 2.20 5.34 19.54
N HIS A 31 1.51 5.14 18.42
CA HIS A 31 0.73 3.95 18.09
C HIS A 31 1.30 3.30 16.83
N GLU A 32 1.04 2.01 16.64
CA GLU A 32 1.41 1.29 15.42
C GLU A 32 0.17 1.09 14.55
N ALA A 33 0.29 1.35 13.25
CA ALA A 33 -0.77 1.12 12.28
C ALA A 33 -0.24 0.39 11.05
N THR A 34 -1.05 -0.52 10.52
CA THR A 34 -0.87 -1.11 9.19
C THR A 34 -1.29 -0.10 8.13
N VAL A 35 -0.34 0.29 7.28
CA VAL A 35 -0.53 1.23 6.17
C VAL A 35 -0.44 0.48 4.86
N LEU A 36 -1.39 0.67 3.96
CA LEU A 36 -1.32 0.26 2.56
C LEU A 36 -0.88 1.44 1.70
N LEU A 37 0.16 1.26 0.87
CA LEU A 37 0.49 2.20 -0.20
C LEU A 37 -0.21 1.73 -1.48
N ASP A 38 -1.14 2.52 -2.01
CA ASP A 38 -1.98 2.13 -3.14
C ASP A 38 -1.94 3.16 -4.28
N THR A 39 -1.25 2.82 -5.36
CA THR A 39 -1.25 3.62 -6.60
C THR A 39 -2.59 3.59 -7.32
N GLY A 40 -3.47 2.65 -6.98
CA GLY A 40 -4.84 2.55 -7.46
C GLY A 40 -5.83 3.45 -6.73
N SER A 41 -5.35 4.31 -5.82
CA SER A 41 -6.16 5.33 -5.15
C SER A 41 -5.56 6.71 -5.38
N GLU A 42 -6.40 7.70 -5.67
CA GLU A 42 -5.96 9.10 -5.75
C GLU A 42 -5.99 9.80 -4.39
N LEU A 43 -6.81 9.32 -3.46
CA LEU A 43 -6.96 9.90 -2.13
C LEU A 43 -6.52 8.94 -1.04
N SER A 44 -6.16 9.51 0.09
CA SER A 44 -5.75 8.77 1.27
C SER A 44 -6.86 8.67 2.32
N PHE A 45 -6.92 7.53 3.00
CA PHE A 45 -7.99 7.18 3.92
C PHE A 45 -7.46 6.66 5.25
N VAL A 46 -8.23 6.88 6.31
CA VAL A 46 -8.09 6.23 7.61
C VAL A 46 -9.42 5.56 7.99
N THR A 47 -9.36 4.41 8.64
CA THR A 47 -10.58 3.76 9.12
C THR A 47 -11.24 4.57 10.23
N GLU A 48 -12.57 4.57 10.23
CA GLU A 48 -13.38 5.24 11.25
C GLU A 48 -13.01 4.77 12.67
N ASP A 49 -12.83 3.47 12.86
CA ASP A 49 -12.51 2.88 14.16
C ASP A 49 -11.13 3.35 14.65
N PHE A 50 -10.12 3.34 13.78
CA PHE A 50 -8.77 3.75 14.16
C PHE A 50 -8.70 5.26 14.45
N ALA A 51 -9.40 6.08 13.66
CA ALA A 51 -9.48 7.51 13.93
C ALA A 51 -10.21 7.82 15.26
N LYS A 52 -11.21 7.04 15.65
CA LYS A 52 -11.87 7.15 16.98
C LYS A 52 -10.95 6.70 18.10
N GLU A 53 -10.25 5.58 17.92
CA GLU A 53 -9.29 5.04 18.89
C GLU A 53 -8.22 6.06 19.24
N LEU A 54 -7.66 6.74 18.23
CA LEU A 54 -6.68 7.80 18.41
C LEU A 54 -7.27 9.16 18.86
N GLY A 55 -8.60 9.26 19.00
CA GLY A 55 -9.29 10.49 19.37
C GLY A 55 -9.12 11.62 18.35
N LEU A 56 -8.95 11.31 17.07
CA LEU A 56 -8.71 12.32 16.03
C LEU A 56 -10.00 13.06 15.67
N PRO A 57 -10.03 14.40 15.75
CA PRO A 57 -11.21 15.19 15.47
C PRO A 57 -11.54 15.24 13.97
N VAL A 58 -12.82 15.44 13.65
CA VAL A 58 -13.23 15.81 12.29
C VAL A 58 -12.91 17.28 12.08
N VAL A 59 -12.02 17.59 11.15
CA VAL A 59 -11.57 18.97 10.86
C VAL A 59 -12.35 19.60 9.70
N GLU A 60 -12.95 18.78 8.85
CA GLU A 60 -13.72 19.22 7.67
C GLU A 60 -14.68 18.11 7.22
N ARG A 61 -15.71 18.47 6.45
CA ARG A 61 -16.52 17.52 5.68
C ARG A 61 -16.47 17.90 4.21
N VAL A 62 -16.14 16.94 3.35
CA VAL A 62 -16.04 17.14 1.90
C VAL A 62 -17.03 16.26 1.16
N SER A 63 -17.55 16.75 0.03
CA SER A 63 -18.38 15.95 -0.87
C SER A 63 -17.52 15.39 -2.00
N LEU A 64 -17.34 14.07 -2.02
CA LEU A 64 -16.61 13.35 -3.07
C LEU A 64 -17.57 12.86 -4.13
N MET A 65 -17.24 13.11 -5.39
CA MET A 65 -17.95 12.53 -6.52
C MET A 65 -17.31 11.17 -6.86
N ILE A 66 -18.04 10.09 -6.62
CA ILE A 66 -17.56 8.72 -6.81
C ILE A 66 -18.13 8.18 -8.12
N SER A 67 -17.23 7.80 -9.03
CA SER A 67 -17.57 7.12 -10.28
C SER A 67 -17.18 5.65 -10.15
N THR A 68 -18.14 4.74 -10.04
CA THR A 68 -17.86 3.30 -10.02
C THR A 68 -17.94 2.69 -11.42
N PHE A 69 -17.14 1.65 -11.68
CA PHE A 69 -17.22 0.90 -12.94
C PHE A 69 -18.63 0.35 -13.15
N GLY A 70 -19.30 0.81 -14.22
CA GLY A 70 -20.68 0.41 -14.56
C GLY A 70 -21.76 1.41 -14.16
N SER A 71 -21.44 2.45 -13.39
CA SER A 71 -22.37 3.56 -13.12
C SER A 71 -22.42 4.55 -14.29
N ARG A 72 -23.61 5.02 -14.66
CA ARG A 72 -23.79 6.04 -15.72
C ARG A 72 -23.54 7.46 -15.24
N SER A 73 -23.57 7.68 -13.93
CA SER A 73 -23.43 9.00 -13.31
C SER A 73 -22.68 8.87 -11.98
N PRO A 74 -21.74 9.77 -11.67
CA PRO A 74 -21.08 9.80 -10.37
C PRO A 74 -22.09 10.05 -9.25
N SER A 75 -21.87 9.47 -8.07
CA SER A 75 -22.66 9.75 -6.88
C SER A 75 -21.86 10.58 -5.88
N ALA A 76 -22.52 11.56 -5.25
CA ALA A 76 -21.91 12.37 -4.20
C ALA A 76 -21.92 11.60 -2.87
N LYS A 77 -20.77 11.50 -2.21
CA LYS A 77 -20.62 10.98 -0.86
C LYS A 77 -19.97 12.04 0.03
N ILE A 78 -20.62 12.37 1.15
CA ILE A 78 -20.01 13.21 2.16
C ILE A 78 -19.04 12.37 2.98
N CYS A 79 -17.80 12.84 3.11
CA CYS A 79 -16.75 12.20 3.88
C CYS A 79 -16.22 13.18 4.92
N ASP A 80 -16.05 12.69 6.14
CA ASP A 80 -15.36 13.41 7.19
C ASP A 80 -13.84 13.39 6.92
N VAL A 81 -13.17 14.49 7.17
CA VAL A 81 -11.71 14.63 7.04
C VAL A 81 -11.12 14.74 8.44
N THR A 82 -10.00 14.07 8.67
CA THR A 82 -9.19 14.20 9.88
C THR A 82 -7.74 14.54 9.53
N THR A 83 -6.98 14.96 10.53
CA THR A 83 -5.53 15.16 10.42
C THR A 83 -4.83 14.16 11.33
N LEU A 84 -3.81 13.48 10.81
CA LEU A 84 -2.99 12.54 11.57
C LEU A 84 -1.51 12.77 11.31
N ARG A 85 -0.67 12.43 12.29
CA ARG A 85 0.78 12.57 12.16
C ARG A 85 1.43 11.20 12.10
N VAL A 86 2.25 11.00 11.09
CA VAL A 86 3.06 9.79 10.93
C VAL A 86 4.51 10.11 11.23
N ARG A 87 5.19 9.23 11.98
CA ARG A 87 6.63 9.32 12.23
C ARG A 87 7.36 8.30 11.36
N ASP A 88 8.30 8.77 10.56
CA ASP A 88 9.14 7.90 9.72
C ASP A 88 10.30 7.26 10.50
N ILE A 89 11.09 6.44 9.81
CA ILE A 89 12.25 5.75 10.41
C ILE A 89 13.39 6.68 10.81
N GLU A 90 13.44 7.89 10.24
CA GLU A 90 14.42 8.93 10.60
C GLU A 90 13.93 9.78 11.78
N GLY A 91 12.69 9.56 12.22
CA GLY A 91 12.05 10.31 13.31
C GLY A 91 11.35 11.59 12.87
N CYS A 92 11.33 11.90 11.56
CA CYS A 92 10.61 13.05 11.03
C CYS A 92 9.10 12.81 11.09
N GLN A 93 8.35 13.87 11.38
CA GLN A 93 6.89 13.82 11.49
C GLN A 93 6.27 14.42 10.22
N HIS A 94 5.30 13.69 9.67
CA HIS A 94 4.55 14.06 8.48
C HIS A 94 3.08 14.19 8.85
N GLU A 95 2.51 15.37 8.66
CA GLU A 95 1.09 15.62 8.92
C GLU A 95 0.27 15.37 7.66
N LEU A 96 -0.72 14.49 7.76
CA LEU A 96 -1.54 14.04 6.63
C LEU A 96 -3.01 14.38 6.90
N ARG A 97 -3.70 14.91 5.88
CA ARG A 97 -5.16 15.09 5.91
C ARG A 97 -5.81 13.91 5.21
N LEU A 98 -6.49 13.07 5.97
CA LEU A 98 -7.06 11.83 5.45
C LEU A 98 -8.58 11.84 5.53
N LEU A 99 -9.21 11.19 4.56
CA LEU A 99 -10.64 10.91 4.58
C LEU A 99 -10.93 9.77 5.54
N ARG A 100 -11.98 9.91 6.34
CA ARG A 100 -12.45 8.82 7.19
C ARG A 100 -13.37 7.90 6.38
N SER A 101 -13.17 6.60 6.52
CA SER A 101 -13.99 5.59 5.88
C SER A 101 -14.30 4.44 6.83
N GLU A 102 -15.53 3.92 6.80
CA GLU A 102 -15.89 2.70 7.53
C GLU A 102 -15.13 1.47 7.01
N TYR A 103 -14.76 1.50 5.72
CA TYR A 103 -14.08 0.40 5.05
C TYR A 103 -13.04 0.92 4.06
N ILE A 104 -11.84 0.35 4.12
CA ILE A 104 -10.77 0.55 3.14
C ILE A 104 -10.69 -0.71 2.26
N THR A 105 -10.33 -1.83 2.87
CA THR A 105 -10.21 -3.13 2.18
C THR A 105 -10.27 -4.27 3.19
N GLY A 106 -10.30 -5.51 2.68
CA GLY A 106 -10.28 -6.73 3.46
C GLY A 106 -8.90 -6.98 4.09
N ALA A 107 -8.75 -8.12 4.76
CA ALA A 107 -7.43 -8.55 5.21
C ALA A 107 -6.55 -8.84 3.99
N ILE A 108 -5.33 -8.30 4.00
CA ILE A 108 -4.31 -8.48 2.97
C ILE A 108 -3.33 -9.52 3.45
N GLU A 109 -3.20 -10.59 2.67
CA GLU A 109 -2.22 -11.63 2.95
C GLU A 109 -0.80 -11.10 2.80
N GLN A 110 0.08 -11.48 3.72
CA GLN A 110 1.46 -11.05 3.73
C GLN A 110 2.36 -12.02 2.93
N ALA A 111 3.52 -11.52 2.52
CA ALA A 111 4.56 -12.35 1.95
C ALA A 111 5.06 -13.37 2.97
N ASN A 112 5.19 -14.62 2.55
CA ASN A 112 5.90 -15.63 3.33
C ASN A 112 7.37 -15.61 2.92
N LEU A 113 8.24 -15.14 3.82
CA LEU A 113 9.68 -15.11 3.62
C LEU A 113 10.28 -16.44 4.09
N ASP A 114 10.99 -17.12 3.20
CA ASP A 114 11.73 -18.33 3.57
C ASP A 114 13.09 -18.00 4.21
N GLN A 115 13.83 -19.01 4.66
CA GLN A 115 15.12 -18.80 5.32
C GLN A 115 16.14 -18.12 4.40
N ALA A 116 16.11 -18.37 3.09
CA ALA A 116 17.04 -17.73 2.16
C ALA A 116 16.74 -16.23 2.03
N ASP A 117 15.46 -15.85 2.01
CA ASP A 117 15.03 -14.46 2.03
C ASP A 117 15.43 -13.76 3.34
N LEU A 118 15.21 -14.41 4.48
CA LEU A 118 15.57 -13.86 5.79
C LEU A 118 17.09 -13.66 5.93
N ASP A 119 17.88 -14.65 5.50
CA ASP A 119 19.34 -14.55 5.47
C ASP A 119 19.82 -13.43 4.55
N PHE A 120 19.15 -13.23 3.40
CA PHE A 120 19.48 -12.15 2.48
C PHE A 120 19.22 -10.79 3.15
N ILE A 121 18.06 -10.63 3.80
CA ILE A 121 17.67 -9.40 4.50
C ILE A 121 18.69 -9.05 5.58
N ASP A 122 19.08 -10.02 6.40
CA ASP A 122 20.04 -9.83 7.50
C ASP A 122 21.42 -9.42 6.98
N ARG A 123 21.95 -10.13 5.97
CA ARG A 123 23.26 -9.83 5.37
C ARG A 123 23.35 -8.43 4.75
N HIS A 124 22.21 -7.88 4.29
CA HIS A 124 22.15 -6.56 3.67
C HIS A 124 21.74 -5.46 4.67
N GLY A 125 21.55 -5.77 5.95
CA GLY A 125 21.15 -4.80 6.98
C GLY A 125 19.79 -4.15 6.69
N VAL A 126 18.89 -4.88 6.02
CA VAL A 126 17.60 -4.33 5.59
C VAL A 126 16.61 -4.35 6.75
N VAL A 127 16.06 -3.18 7.07
CA VAL A 127 15.00 -3.05 8.08
C VAL A 127 13.64 -3.11 7.40
N LEU A 128 12.89 -4.19 7.66
CA LEU A 128 11.51 -4.33 7.21
C LEU A 128 10.56 -3.43 8.02
N SER A 129 9.56 -2.86 7.36
CA SER A 129 8.53 -2.04 8.02
C SER A 129 7.53 -2.85 8.84
N GLN A 130 7.59 -4.18 8.82
CA GLN A 130 6.75 -5.04 9.67
C GLN A 130 7.62 -6.17 10.23
N GLN A 131 7.65 -6.28 11.56
CA GLN A 131 8.40 -7.32 12.26
C GLN A 131 7.43 -8.45 12.65
N GLY A 132 7.62 -9.63 12.05
CA GLY A 132 6.82 -10.82 12.33
C GLY A 132 5.96 -11.30 11.15
N GLN A 133 5.77 -12.62 11.06
CA GLN A 133 4.96 -13.28 10.03
C GLN A 133 3.50 -13.40 10.49
N LEU A 134 2.73 -12.31 10.37
CA LEU A 134 1.28 -12.43 10.36
C LEU A 134 0.85 -12.93 8.98
N ALA A 135 0.00 -13.96 8.92
CA ALA A 135 -0.47 -14.50 7.64
C ALA A 135 -1.29 -13.48 6.84
N ALA A 136 -2.03 -12.61 7.52
CA ALA A 136 -2.77 -11.51 6.93
C ALA A 136 -2.90 -10.34 7.90
N VAL A 137 -3.03 -9.13 7.36
CA VAL A 137 -3.18 -7.88 8.12
C VAL A 137 -4.31 -7.05 7.55
N LYS A 138 -5.00 -6.28 8.37
CA LYS A 138 -6.06 -5.37 7.92
C LYS A 138 -5.52 -3.93 7.97
N PRO A 139 -5.40 -3.22 6.84
CA PRO A 139 -4.95 -1.83 6.86
C PRO A 139 -5.90 -0.93 7.64
N GLN A 140 -5.35 -0.09 8.50
CA GLN A 140 -6.08 1.02 9.13
C GLN A 140 -5.93 2.32 8.32
N ILE A 141 -4.88 2.41 7.51
CA ILE A 141 -4.60 3.58 6.67
C ILE A 141 -4.30 3.12 5.24
N LEU A 142 -4.81 3.85 4.27
CA LEU A 142 -4.44 3.77 2.86
C LEU A 142 -3.83 5.10 2.45
N LEU A 143 -2.62 5.08 1.89
CA LEU A 143 -2.02 6.24 1.25
C LEU A 143 -2.14 6.11 -0.26
N GLY A 144 -2.95 6.99 -0.85
CA GLY A 144 -3.14 7.13 -2.29
C GLY A 144 -2.11 8.06 -2.91
N CYS A 145 -2.24 8.36 -4.19
CA CYS A 145 -1.29 9.18 -4.96
C CYS A 145 -1.12 10.61 -4.42
N ASP A 146 -2.06 11.12 -3.62
CA ASP A 146 -1.96 12.39 -2.91
C ASP A 146 -0.82 12.44 -1.89
N TYR A 147 -0.40 11.30 -1.33
CA TYR A 147 0.70 11.22 -0.36
C TYR A 147 1.73 10.13 -0.66
N LEU A 148 1.36 9.06 -1.36
CA LEU A 148 2.16 7.84 -1.55
C LEU A 148 3.59 8.16 -1.98
N TRP A 149 3.76 9.02 -2.98
CA TRP A 149 5.06 9.32 -3.58
C TRP A 149 6.02 10.01 -2.60
N ASP A 150 5.49 10.77 -1.64
CA ASP A 150 6.30 11.43 -0.60
C ASP A 150 6.87 10.43 0.41
N PHE A 151 6.29 9.24 0.52
CA PHE A 151 6.74 8.16 1.40
C PHE A 151 7.60 7.11 0.69
N MET A 152 7.75 7.20 -0.62
CA MET A 152 8.68 6.37 -1.39
C MET A 152 10.08 6.95 -1.30
N LEU A 153 11.08 6.14 -0.98
CA LEU A 153 12.46 6.60 -0.95
C LEU A 153 13.13 6.39 -2.33
N PRO A 154 14.01 7.31 -2.76
CA PRO A 154 14.82 7.08 -3.93
C PRO A 154 15.76 5.90 -3.66
N GLY A 155 15.69 4.89 -4.52
CA GLY A 155 16.48 3.67 -4.37
C GLY A 155 15.94 2.58 -5.27
N GLY A 156 16.83 1.79 -5.85
CA GLY A 156 16.43 0.60 -6.59
C GLY A 156 15.70 -0.37 -5.67
N LYS A 157 14.72 -1.10 -6.22
CA LYS A 157 14.14 -2.25 -5.54
C LYS A 157 15.20 -3.34 -5.33
N LEU A 158 15.17 -4.01 -4.19
CA LEU A 158 15.94 -5.24 -3.98
C LEU A 158 15.10 -6.44 -4.41
N ILE A 159 15.74 -7.46 -4.94
CA ILE A 159 15.08 -8.72 -5.31
C ILE A 159 15.58 -9.79 -4.37
N LEU A 160 14.66 -10.39 -3.63
CA LEU A 160 14.92 -11.50 -2.73
C LEU A 160 15.15 -12.81 -3.52
N PRO A 161 15.84 -13.81 -2.94
CA PRO A 161 15.99 -15.14 -3.52
C PRO A 161 14.69 -15.78 -4.01
N SER A 162 13.57 -15.57 -3.32
CA SER A 162 12.24 -16.02 -3.75
C SER A 162 11.68 -15.30 -4.98
N GLY A 163 12.30 -14.20 -5.43
CA GLY A 163 11.83 -13.32 -6.48
C GLY A 163 10.92 -12.18 -5.99
N LEU A 164 10.58 -12.17 -4.69
CA LEU A 164 9.88 -11.04 -4.06
C LEU A 164 10.73 -9.77 -4.13
N GLN A 165 10.08 -8.62 -4.24
CA GLN A 165 10.75 -7.33 -4.30
C GLN A 165 10.64 -6.63 -2.94
N LEU A 166 11.72 -5.97 -2.52
CA LEU A 166 11.70 -5.05 -1.40
C LEU A 166 11.79 -3.62 -1.92
N ILE A 167 10.81 -2.81 -1.54
CA ILE A 167 10.68 -1.42 -1.92
C ILE A 167 11.04 -0.54 -0.73
N PRO A 168 12.03 0.37 -0.85
CA PRO A 168 12.39 1.27 0.23
C PRO A 168 11.33 2.36 0.40
N THR A 169 10.89 2.57 1.64
CA THR A 169 9.94 3.63 2.01
C THR A 169 10.41 4.33 3.27
N LYS A 170 9.84 5.50 3.55
CA LYS A 170 10.05 6.22 4.82
C LYS A 170 9.60 5.40 6.05
N PHE A 171 8.88 4.30 5.86
CA PHE A 171 8.50 3.38 6.94
C PHE A 171 9.44 2.17 7.08
N GLY A 172 10.48 2.08 6.26
CA GLY A 172 11.33 0.89 6.09
C GLY A 172 11.01 0.15 4.79
N TYR A 173 11.69 -0.96 4.55
CA TYR A 173 11.47 -1.76 3.34
C TYR A 173 10.16 -2.55 3.43
N ARG A 174 9.41 -2.56 2.32
CA ARG A 174 8.14 -3.29 2.18
C ARG A 174 8.26 -4.38 1.12
N THR A 175 7.72 -5.55 1.42
CA THR A 175 7.61 -6.65 0.47
C THR A 175 6.55 -6.34 -0.58
N TYR A 176 6.84 -6.66 -1.84
CA TYR A 176 5.94 -6.49 -2.97
C TYR A 176 6.15 -7.63 -3.97
N SER A 177 5.06 -8.09 -4.58
CA SER A 177 5.11 -9.07 -5.66
C SER A 177 4.46 -8.43 -6.88
N GLY A 178 5.30 -8.10 -7.86
CA GLY A 178 4.90 -7.61 -9.18
C GLY A 178 5.64 -8.39 -10.27
N CYS A 179 5.21 -8.23 -11.53
CA CYS A 179 5.85 -8.92 -12.65
C CYS A 179 7.37 -8.67 -12.66
N LEU A 180 8.15 -9.75 -12.62
CA LEU A 180 9.58 -9.70 -12.91
C LEU A 180 9.74 -9.29 -14.39
N PRO A 181 10.58 -8.30 -14.72
CA PRO A 181 10.94 -8.03 -16.10
C PRO A 181 11.67 -9.27 -16.63
N GLY A 182 11.05 -10.00 -17.57
CA GLY A 182 11.61 -11.25 -18.10
C GLY A 182 10.57 -12.25 -18.62
N MET A 183 9.29 -12.07 -18.27
CA MET A 183 8.22 -12.79 -18.95
C MET A 183 7.69 -11.91 -20.07
N GLU A 184 8.27 -12.04 -21.27
CA GLU A 184 7.78 -11.39 -22.49
C GLU A 184 6.30 -11.73 -22.66
N ARG A 185 5.42 -10.80 -22.31
CA ARG A 185 4.06 -10.84 -22.80
C ARG A 185 4.15 -10.50 -24.29
N ASN A 186 3.92 -11.52 -25.12
CA ASN A 186 3.81 -11.37 -26.56
C ASN A 186 2.55 -10.54 -26.86
N THR A 187 2.64 -9.23 -26.70
CA THR A 187 1.52 -8.31 -26.92
C THR A 187 1.56 -7.84 -28.36
N GLY A 188 0.93 -8.59 -29.24
CA GLY A 188 0.50 -8.08 -30.53
C GLY A 188 -0.60 -7.04 -30.31
N TYR A 189 -0.24 -5.77 -30.15
CA TYR A 189 -1.18 -4.66 -30.25
C TYR A 189 -0.96 -3.92 -31.57
N HIS A 190 -1.93 -4.10 -32.47
CA HIS A 190 -2.16 -3.20 -33.59
C HIS A 190 -2.60 -1.84 -33.06
N SER A 191 -1.84 -0.80 -33.37
CA SER A 191 -2.12 0.58 -33.05
C SER A 191 -3.40 1.07 -33.75
N ARG A 192 -4.28 1.76 -33.01
CA ARG A 192 -5.23 2.73 -33.57
C ARG A 192 -5.13 4.05 -32.81
N PRO A 193 -5.44 5.18 -33.47
CA PRO A 193 -4.86 6.47 -33.14
C PRO A 193 -5.56 7.18 -31.98
N SER A 194 -4.79 8.13 -31.45
CA SER A 194 -5.04 9.10 -30.38
C SER A 194 -6.39 9.79 -30.40
N ASP A 195 -7.05 9.85 -29.24
CA ASP A 195 -7.98 10.91 -28.89
C ASP A 195 -7.46 11.67 -27.66
N THR A 196 -7.33 12.97 -27.86
CA THR A 196 -6.92 13.98 -26.88
C THR A 196 -8.11 14.37 -26.00
N GLY A 197 -7.98 14.21 -24.68
CA GLY A 197 -8.97 14.71 -23.73
C GLY A 197 -8.48 14.57 -22.29
N SER A 198 -8.00 15.68 -21.73
CA SER A 198 -7.70 15.85 -20.31
C SER A 198 -8.97 15.65 -19.47
N SER A 199 -8.90 14.83 -18.41
CA SER A 199 -9.84 14.91 -17.29
C SER A 199 -9.29 14.19 -16.06
N ASP A 200 -9.25 14.92 -14.94
CA ASP A 200 -8.97 14.44 -13.60
C ASP A 200 -10.14 13.56 -13.11
N TYR A 201 -9.92 12.25 -12.88
CA TYR A 201 -10.93 11.37 -12.29
C TYR A 201 -10.33 10.20 -11.50
N ILE A 202 -10.80 10.10 -10.25
CA ILE A 202 -10.49 9.06 -9.26
C ILE A 202 -11.08 7.71 -9.64
N ARG A 203 -10.20 6.77 -10.01
CA ARG A 203 -10.52 5.33 -10.12
C ARG A 203 -10.10 4.62 -8.84
N LEU A 204 -11.04 3.96 -8.16
CA LEU A 204 -10.72 2.97 -7.12
C LEU A 204 -11.09 1.57 -7.65
N GLY A 205 -10.14 0.64 -7.55
CA GLY A 205 -10.34 -0.78 -7.89
C GLY A 205 -11.11 -1.51 -6.78
N ASN A 206 -11.92 -2.50 -7.20
CA ASN A 206 -12.67 -3.39 -6.31
C ASN A 206 -11.75 -4.33 -5.51
#